data_AF-U5QF31-F1
#
_entry.id   AF-U5QF31-F1
#
_cell.length_a   1.000
_cell.length_b   1.000
_cell.length_c   1.000
_cell.angle_alpha   90.00
_cell.angle_beta   90.00
_cell.angle_gamma   90.00
#
_symmetry.space_group_name_H-M   'P 1'
#
loop_
_entity.id
_entity.type
_entity.pdbx_description
1 polymer ?
#
loop_
_entity_poly.entity_id
_entity_poly.type
_entity_poly.pdbx_seq_one_letter_code
_entity_poly.pdbx_strand_id
1 'polypeptide(L)'
;MIDLLRETPLGREVLREWKQEAEQYAEQRAVELAEQKLEQSLQQGEIQGKRRTLVHQLTRKFGPLSADLLDSVQNISDPDRLERLIDAAVDSASLDRFRQQLG
;
A
#
# COMPACT_ATOMS: atom_id res chain seq x y z
N MET A 1 -37.62 21.56 -16.27
CA MET A 1 -36.94 21.08 -17.49
C MET A 1 -36.72 19.56 -17.45
N ILE A 2 -36.28 18.98 -16.32
CA ILE A 2 -36.17 17.52 -16.12
C ILE A 2 -37.55 16.83 -16.13
N ASP A 3 -38.62 17.47 -15.65
CA ASP A 3 -39.96 16.87 -15.63
C ASP A 3 -40.54 16.62 -17.03
N LEU A 4 -40.26 17.51 -18.00
CA LEU A 4 -40.70 17.36 -19.39
C LEU A 4 -40.05 16.14 -20.08
N LEU A 5 -38.84 15.77 -19.64
CA LEU A 5 -38.13 14.59 -20.15
C LEU A 5 -38.72 13.29 -19.61
N ARG A 6 -39.38 13.30 -18.44
CA ARG A 6 -39.97 12.08 -17.86
C ARG A 6 -41.31 11.70 -18.47
N GLU A 7 -42.03 12.67 -19.02
CA GLU A 7 -43.39 12.51 -19.54
C GLU A 7 -43.46 12.16 -21.04
N THR A 8 -42.39 12.41 -21.80
CA THR A 8 -42.35 12.15 -23.24
C THR A 8 -41.56 10.88 -23.57
N PRO A 9 -41.96 10.10 -24.60
CA PRO A 9 -41.17 8.94 -25.06
C PRO A 9 -39.73 9.31 -25.42
N LEU A 10 -39.52 10.44 -26.09
CA LEU A 10 -38.20 10.96 -26.47
C LEU A 10 -37.37 11.33 -25.23
N GLY A 11 -37.96 12.02 -24.25
CA GLY A 11 -37.25 12.40 -23.04
C GLY A 11 -36.85 11.20 -22.18
N ARG A 12 -37.67 10.14 -22.15
CA ARG A 12 -37.33 8.89 -21.43
C ARG A 12 -36.14 8.17 -22.07
N GLU A 13 -36.00 8.25 -23.39
CA GLU A 13 -34.86 7.66 -24.09
C GLU A 13 -33.57 8.43 -23.78
N VAL A 14 -33.60 9.76 -23.87
CA VAL A 14 -32.46 10.62 -23.48
C VAL A 14 -32.04 10.36 -22.02
N LEU A 15 -33.00 10.21 -21.10
CA LEU A 15 -32.70 9.89 -19.71
C LEU A 15 -32.09 8.48 -19.53
N ARG A 16 -32.46 7.50 -20.37
CA ARG A 16 -31.83 6.16 -20.35
C ARG A 16 -30.41 6.22 -20.87
N GLU A 17 -30.18 6.91 -21.99
CA GLU A 17 -28.85 7.09 -22.56
C GLU A 17 -27.91 7.75 -21.54
N TRP A 18 -28.34 8.86 -20.92
CA TRP A 18 -27.54 9.52 -19.88
C TRP A 18 -27.30 8.65 -18.66
N LYS A 19 -28.30 7.84 -18.26
CA LYS A 19 -28.13 6.90 -17.16
C LYS A 19 -27.11 5.82 -17.53
N GLN A 20 -27.17 5.28 -18.73
CA GLN A 20 -26.22 4.27 -19.21
C GLN A 20 -24.81 4.83 -19.32
N GLU A 21 -24.65 6.04 -19.87
CA GLU A 21 -23.35 6.73 -19.94
C GLU A 21 -22.80 7.00 -18.52
N ALA A 22 -23.64 7.43 -17.60
CA ALA A 22 -23.23 7.65 -16.21
C ALA A 22 -22.83 6.35 -15.50
N GLU A 23 -23.56 5.25 -15.74
CA GLU A 23 -23.22 3.91 -15.23
C GLU A 23 -21.88 3.44 -15.79
N GLN A 24 -21.67 3.54 -17.11
CA GLN A 24 -20.40 3.17 -17.75
C GLN A 24 -19.23 4.01 -17.23
N TYR A 25 -19.41 5.31 -17.08
CA TYR A 25 -18.38 6.19 -16.52
C TYR A 25 -18.07 5.85 -15.06
N ALA A 26 -19.10 5.55 -14.26
CA ALA A 26 -18.92 5.14 -12.87
C ALA A 26 -18.19 3.80 -12.75
N GLU A 27 -18.49 2.84 -13.62
CA GLU A 27 -17.80 1.55 -13.69
C GLU A 27 -16.32 1.73 -14.04
N GLN A 28 -16.01 2.51 -15.08
CA GLN A 28 -14.63 2.81 -15.48
C GLN A 28 -13.85 3.46 -14.32
N ARG A 29 -14.44 4.47 -13.67
CA ARG A 29 -13.84 5.12 -12.50
C ARG A 29 -13.65 4.17 -11.33
N ALA A 30 -14.58 3.25 -11.10
CA ALA A 30 -14.47 2.26 -10.03
C ALA A 30 -13.29 1.31 -10.27
N VAL A 31 -13.09 0.87 -11.52
CA VAL A 31 -11.95 0.03 -11.92
C VAL A 31 -10.63 0.78 -11.72
N GLU A 32 -10.50 2.00 -12.24
CA GLU A 32 -9.29 2.82 -12.06
C GLU A 32 -8.93 3.00 -10.58
N LEU A 33 -9.93 3.32 -9.74
CA LEU A 33 -9.72 3.51 -8.31
C LEU A 33 -9.34 2.20 -7.61
N ALA A 34 -9.92 1.07 -8.03
CA ALA A 34 -9.58 -0.24 -7.49
C ALA A 34 -8.13 -0.62 -7.82
N GLU A 35 -7.68 -0.39 -9.06
CA GLU A 35 -6.30 -0.63 -9.50
C GLU A 35 -5.30 0.22 -8.70
N GLN A 36 -5.56 1.52 -8.55
CA GLN A 36 -4.70 2.41 -7.77
C GLN A 36 -4.60 1.98 -6.30
N LYS A 37 -5.73 1.60 -5.69
CA LYS A 37 -5.73 1.10 -4.31
C LYS A 37 -5.00 -0.22 -4.17
N LEU A 38 -5.15 -1.12 -5.15
CA LEU A 38 -4.43 -2.39 -5.17
C LEU A 38 -2.93 -2.14 -5.21
N GLU A 39 -2.45 -1.29 -6.12
CA GLU A 39 -1.04 -0.94 -6.23
C GLU A 39 -0.48 -0.35 -4.92
N GLN A 40 -1.19 0.62 -4.33
CA GLN A 40 -0.81 1.19 -3.04
C GLN A 40 -0.75 0.14 -1.93
N SER A 41 -1.73 -0.78 -1.89
CA SER A 41 -1.77 -1.85 -0.89
C SER A 41 -0.62 -2.84 -1.05
N LEU A 42 -0.21 -3.14 -2.28
CA LEU A 42 0.91 -4.03 -2.57
C LEU A 42 2.23 -3.41 -2.10
N GLN A 43 2.46 -2.12 -2.40
CA GLN A 43 3.63 -1.38 -1.94
C GLN A 43 3.70 -1.31 -0.41
N GLN A 44 2.58 -1.00 0.25
CA GLN A 44 2.51 -0.99 1.71
C GLN A 44 2.75 -2.39 2.31
N GLY A 45 2.20 -3.43 1.68
CA GLY A 45 2.39 -4.82 2.06
C GLY A 45 3.85 -5.26 1.97
N GLU A 46 4.55 -4.84 0.92
CA GLU A 46 5.98 -5.10 0.76
C GLU A 46 6.80 -4.48 1.91
N ILE A 47 6.61 -3.17 2.17
CA ILE A 47 7.32 -2.46 3.24
C ILE A 47 7.05 -3.11 4.61
N GLN A 48 5.79 -3.38 4.92
CA GLN A 48 5.41 -4.04 6.18
C GLN A 48 5.99 -5.45 6.30
N GLY A 49 5.98 -6.21 5.19
CA GLY A 49 6.57 -7.53 5.09
C GLY A 49 8.06 -7.50 5.40
N LYS A 50 8.82 -6.62 4.74
CA LYS A 50 10.27 -6.47 4.96
C LYS A 50 10.61 -6.03 6.38
N ARG A 51 9.87 -5.06 6.94
CA ARG A 51 10.03 -4.65 8.36
C ARG A 51 9.85 -5.84 9.30
N ARG A 52 8.79 -6.64 9.10
CA ARG A 52 8.52 -7.83 9.91
C ARG A 52 9.62 -8.88 9.77
N THR A 53 10.10 -9.13 8.57
CA THR A 53 11.21 -10.05 8.31
C THR A 53 12.49 -9.60 9.02
N LEU A 54 12.84 -8.32 8.91
CA LEU A 54 14.02 -7.75 9.55
C LEU A 54 13.94 -7.88 11.09
N VAL A 55 12.82 -7.47 11.68
CA VAL A 55 12.59 -7.61 13.13
C VAL A 55 12.67 -9.07 13.56
N HIS A 56 12.07 -9.99 12.79
CA HIS A 56 12.11 -11.42 13.10
C HIS A 56 13.54 -11.97 13.08
N GLN A 57 14.33 -11.66 12.06
CA GLN A 57 15.72 -12.10 11.96
C GLN A 57 16.59 -11.56 13.10
N LEU A 58 16.51 -10.25 13.35
CA LEU A 58 17.25 -9.61 14.44
C LEU A 58 16.87 -10.21 15.80
N THR A 59 15.57 -10.44 16.03
CA THR A 59 15.08 -11.06 17.27
C THR A 59 15.56 -12.50 17.43
N ARG A 60 15.52 -13.29 16.35
CA ARG A 60 16.01 -14.67 16.32
C ARG A 60 17.50 -14.76 16.63
N LYS A 61 18.29 -13.84 16.11
CA LYS A 61 19.75 -13.88 16.18
C LYS A 61 20.30 -13.30 17.48
N PHE A 62 19.72 -12.20 17.95
CA PHE A 62 20.25 -11.42 19.06
C PHE A 62 19.35 -11.38 20.30
N GLY A 63 18.17 -12.01 20.24
CA GLY A 63 17.17 -11.96 21.31
C GLY A 63 16.28 -10.72 21.23
N PRO A 64 15.52 -10.42 22.30
CA PRO A 64 14.59 -9.28 22.32
C PRO A 64 15.25 -7.95 21.95
N LEU A 65 14.61 -7.20 21.06
CA LEU A 65 15.10 -5.90 20.59
C LEU A 65 14.62 -4.78 21.50
N SER A 66 15.44 -3.73 21.65
CA SER A 66 15.05 -2.49 22.34
C SER A 66 13.95 -1.75 21.57
N ALA A 67 13.07 -1.05 22.28
CA ALA A 67 12.02 -0.22 21.68
C ALA A 67 12.56 0.76 20.62
N ASP A 68 13.63 1.48 20.93
CA ASP A 68 14.27 2.44 20.00
C ASP A 68 14.69 1.81 18.67
N LEU A 69 15.12 0.54 18.69
CA LEU A 69 15.54 -0.19 17.50
C LEU A 69 14.32 -0.61 16.66
N LEU A 70 13.26 -1.06 17.33
CA LEU A 70 11.99 -1.39 16.68
C LEU A 70 11.39 -0.14 16.01
N ASP A 71 11.39 0.99 16.71
CA ASP A 71 10.89 2.27 16.18
C ASP A 71 11.71 2.73 14.98
N SER A 72 13.05 2.60 15.07
CA SER A 72 13.95 2.92 13.96
C SER A 72 13.63 2.09 12.71
N VAL A 73 13.40 0.79 12.85
CA VAL A 73 13.02 -0.09 11.73
C VAL A 73 11.61 0.24 11.20
N GLN A 74 10.66 0.53 12.10
CA GLN A 74 9.29 0.89 11.73
C GLN A 74 9.18 2.22 10.97
N ASN A 75 10.16 3.11 11.12
CA ASN A 75 10.19 4.39 10.41
C ASN A 75 10.81 4.31 9.00
N ILE A 76 11.32 3.14 8.58
CA ILE A 76 11.92 2.99 7.24
C ILE A 76 10.85 2.73 6.20
N SER A 77 10.63 3.67 5.29
CA SER A 77 9.63 3.55 4.20
C SER A 77 10.23 3.10 2.86
N ASP A 78 11.56 3.02 2.76
CA ASP A 78 12.26 2.60 1.56
C ASP A 78 12.42 1.06 1.54
N PRO A 79 11.76 0.34 0.60
CA PRO A 79 11.83 -1.12 0.52
C PRO A 79 13.22 -1.65 0.13
N ASP A 80 14.04 -0.90 -0.61
CA ASP A 80 15.39 -1.31 -1.00
C ASP A 80 16.38 -1.10 0.14
N ARG A 81 16.18 -0.07 0.96
CA ARG A 81 16.91 0.08 2.22
C ARG A 81 16.56 -1.05 3.19
N LEU A 82 15.30 -1.44 3.29
CA LEU A 82 14.90 -2.58 4.13
C LEU A 82 15.53 -3.89 3.65
N GLU A 83 15.60 -4.13 2.34
CA GLU A 83 16.25 -5.32 1.78
C GLU A 83 17.73 -5.38 2.18
N ARG A 84 18.48 -4.29 1.97
CA ARG A 84 19.90 -4.21 2.35
C ARG A 84 20.11 -4.43 3.85
N LEU A 85 19.17 -3.98 4.69
CA LEU A 85 19.22 -4.21 6.13
C LEU A 85 18.91 -5.65 6.51
N ILE A 86 18.06 -6.35 5.75
CA ILE A 86 17.83 -7.79 5.94
C ILE A 86 19.12 -8.56 5.67
N ASP A 87 19.80 -8.28 4.57
CA ASP A 87 21.10 -8.90 4.26
C ASP A 87 22.14 -8.57 5.35
N ALA A 88 22.22 -7.31 5.74
CA ALA A 88 23.11 -6.84 6.79
C ALA A 88 22.86 -7.51 8.15
N ALA A 89 21.60 -7.84 8.48
CA ALA A 89 21.25 -8.55 9.72
C ALA A 89 21.81 -9.98 9.73
N VAL A 90 21.85 -10.65 8.57
CA VAL A 90 22.45 -11.98 8.41
C VAL A 90 23.95 -11.94 8.65
N ASP A 91 24.64 -10.91 8.16
CA ASP A 91 26.10 -10.78 8.26
C ASP A 91 26.59 -10.15 9.58
N SER A 92 25.74 -9.39 10.25
CA SER A 92 26.13 -8.66 11.47
C SER A 92 26.54 -9.59 12.61
N ALA A 93 27.73 -9.39 13.17
CA ALA A 93 28.20 -10.19 14.31
C ALA A 93 27.54 -9.79 15.65
N SER A 94 26.95 -8.58 15.72
CA SER A 94 26.31 -8.06 16.93
C SER A 94 25.23 -7.03 16.58
N LEU A 95 24.35 -6.73 17.53
CA LEU A 95 23.37 -5.64 17.39
C LEU A 95 24.02 -4.27 17.21
N ASP A 96 25.15 -4.02 17.85
CA ASP A 96 25.83 -2.72 17.73
C ASP A 96 26.43 -2.52 16.33
N ARG A 97 26.96 -3.59 15.72
CA ARG A 97 27.38 -3.58 14.30
C ARG A 97 26.19 -3.30 13.37
N PHE A 98 25.06 -3.95 13.61
CA PHE A 98 23.85 -3.71 12.83
C PHE A 98 23.36 -2.27 12.97
N ARG A 99 23.35 -1.71 14.19
CA ARG A 99 22.94 -0.31 14.45
C ARG A 99 23.76 0.70 13.68
N GLN A 100 25.05 0.44 13.44
CA GLN A 100 25.90 1.29 12.62
C GLN A 100 25.51 1.30 11.13
N GLN A 101 24.83 0.25 10.65
CA GLN A 101 24.31 0.17 9.28
C GLN A 101 22.88 0.71 9.17
N LEU A 102 22.17 0.78 10.30
CA LEU A 102 20.83 1.32 10.40
C LEU A 102 20.81 2.85 10.38
N GLY A 103 21.78 3.49 11.07
CA GLY A 103 22.00 4.94 11.06
C GLY A 103 22.57 5.44 9.74
#